data_AF-X0WWD3-F1
#
_entry.id   AF-X0WWD3-F1
#
_cell.length_a   1.000
_cell.length_b   1.000
_cell.length_c   1.000
_cell.angle_alpha   90.00
_cell.angle_beta   90.00
_cell.angle_gamma   90.00
#
_symmetry.space_group_name_H-M   'P 1'
#
loop_
_entity.id
_entity.type
_entity.pdbx_description
1 polymer ?
#
loop_
_entity_poly.entity_id
_entity_poly.type
_entity_poly.pdbx_seq_one_letter_code
_entity_poly.pdbx_strand_id
1 'polypeptide(L)'
;GLSQRDQTFETVSGLLDKPLPGYGELFRMLSYEVIGPAAMLSRATGGLIGRTVLLTMPGSQAAVQLALEEIILPELGHLVREARR
;
A
#
# COMPACT_ATOMS: atom_id res chain seq x y z
N GLY A 1 -10.40 -0.24 6.07
CA GLY A 1 -11.62 0.59 5.98
C GLY A 1 -11.58 1.68 7.04
N LEU A 2 -12.72 2.31 7.30
CA LEU A 2 -12.89 3.34 8.35
C LEU A 2 -13.65 2.82 9.58
N SER A 3 -14.08 1.56 9.57
CA SER A 3 -14.81 1.01 10.72
C SER A 3 -13.86 0.87 11.91
N GLN A 4 -14.41 0.85 13.13
CA GLN A 4 -13.61 0.67 14.36
C GLN A 4 -12.81 -0.64 14.38
N ARG A 5 -13.21 -1.62 13.57
CA ARG A 5 -12.52 -2.91 13.45
C ARG A 5 -11.36 -2.87 12.47
N ASP A 6 -11.31 -1.87 11.59
CA ASP A 6 -10.24 -1.70 10.61
C ASP A 6 -9.01 -1.11 11.28
N GLN A 7 -8.07 -1.98 11.66
CA GLN A 7 -6.86 -1.58 12.38
C GLN A 7 -5.57 -1.71 11.54
N THR A 8 -5.65 -2.33 10.37
CA THR A 8 -4.48 -2.70 9.55
C THR A 8 -3.56 -1.52 9.26
N PHE A 9 -4.10 -0.35 8.91
CA PHE A 9 -3.29 0.82 8.54
C PHE A 9 -2.49 1.33 9.74
N GLU A 10 -3.15 1.56 10.88
CA GLU A 10 -2.55 2.06 12.11
C GLU A 10 -1.51 1.08 12.64
N THR A 11 -1.88 -0.20 12.72
CA THR A 11 -0.99 -1.26 13.19
C THR A 11 0.25 -1.36 12.32
N VAL A 12 0.10 -1.43 11.00
CA VAL A 12 1.25 -1.57 10.11
C VAL A 12 2.09 -0.31 10.09
N SER A 13 1.48 0.88 9.96
CA SER A 13 2.23 2.14 9.89
C SER A 13 3.07 2.38 11.15
N GLY A 14 2.60 1.95 12.32
CA GLY A 14 3.34 2.02 13.58
C GLY A 14 4.52 1.03 13.70
N LEU A 15 4.60 0.03 12.82
CA LEU A 15 5.66 -0.99 12.82
C LEU A 15 6.76 -0.74 11.77
N LEU A 16 6.56 0.22 10.85
CA LEU A 16 7.51 0.49 9.76
C LEU A 16 8.73 1.24 10.28
N ASP A 17 9.93 0.68 10.08
CA ASP A 17 11.20 1.36 10.34
C ASP A 17 11.46 2.50 9.34
N LYS A 18 11.05 2.27 8.08
CA LYS A 18 11.14 3.26 7.00
C LYS A 18 9.85 3.25 6.18
N PRO A 19 8.95 4.23 6.40
CA PRO A 19 7.74 4.38 5.60
C PRO A 19 8.04 4.67 4.12
N LEU A 20 7.21 4.11 3.24
CA LEU A 20 7.19 4.39 1.80
C LEU A 20 5.86 5.07 1.45
N PRO A 21 5.68 6.38 1.77
CA PRO A 21 4.39 7.07 1.60
C PRO A 21 3.89 7.07 0.16
N GLY A 22 4.82 7.12 -0.81
CA GLY A 22 4.52 7.09 -2.25
C GLY A 22 3.70 5.88 -2.70
N TYR A 23 3.81 4.72 -2.03
CA TYR A 23 2.98 3.55 -2.35
C TYR A 23 1.50 3.83 -2.10
N GLY A 24 1.16 4.38 -0.93
CA GLY A 24 -0.23 4.71 -0.59
C GLY A 24 -0.77 5.88 -1.42
N GLU A 25 0.09 6.84 -1.78
CA GLU A 25 -0.24 7.97 -2.65
C GLU A 25 -0.56 7.53 -4.07
N LEU A 26 0.31 6.73 -4.69
CA LEU A 26 0.07 6.16 -6.02
C LEU A 26 -1.18 5.29 -6.04
N PHE A 27 -1.37 4.45 -5.02
CA PHE A 27 -2.57 3.62 -4.91
C PHE A 27 -3.85 4.46 -4.90
N ARG A 28 -3.88 5.57 -4.14
CA ARG A 28 -5.05 6.46 -4.10
C ARG A 28 -5.23 7.23 -5.40
N MET A 29 -4.15 7.67 -6.04
CA MET A 29 -4.19 8.36 -7.32
C MET A 29 -4.79 7.46 -8.40
N LEU A 30 -4.28 6.23 -8.56
CA LEU A 30 -4.81 5.26 -9.52
C LEU A 30 -6.24 4.83 -9.16
N SER A 31 -6.54 4.65 -7.87
CA SER A 31 -7.90 4.35 -7.42
C SER A 31 -8.86 5.48 -7.79
N TYR A 32 -8.43 6.74 -7.74
CA TYR A 32 -9.28 7.88 -8.08
C TYR A 32 -9.74 7.84 -9.53
N GLU A 33 -8.91 7.33 -10.44
CA GLU A 33 -9.29 7.14 -11.85
C GLU A 33 -10.42 6.10 -12.02
N VAL A 34 -10.51 5.12 -11.12
CA VAL A 34 -11.49 4.02 -11.18
C VAL A 34 -12.76 4.31 -10.36
N ILE A 35 -12.61 4.81 -9.14
CA ILE A 35 -13.70 4.98 -8.15
C ILE A 35 -13.92 6.43 -7.72
N GLY A 36 -13.22 7.39 -8.34
CA GLY A 36 -13.38 8.81 -8.07
C GLY A 36 -13.07 9.20 -6.62
N PRO A 37 -13.81 10.15 -6.04
CA PRO A 37 -13.59 10.65 -4.68
C PRO A 37 -13.59 9.56 -3.59
N ALA A 38 -14.23 8.42 -3.82
CA ALA A 38 -14.21 7.29 -2.89
C ALA A 38 -12.79 6.77 -2.61
N ALA A 39 -11.82 7.01 -3.51
CA ALA A 39 -10.42 6.70 -3.30
C ALA A 39 -9.81 7.38 -2.06
N MET A 40 -10.38 8.50 -1.59
CA MET A 40 -10.00 9.13 -0.33
C MET A 40 -10.15 8.18 0.88
N LEU A 41 -11.08 7.23 0.81
CA LEU A 41 -11.36 6.27 1.89
C LEU A 41 -10.39 5.07 1.88
N SER A 42 -9.57 4.94 0.83
CA SER A 42 -8.61 3.84 0.68
C SER A 42 -7.40 4.02 1.60
N ARG A 43 -7.16 2.99 2.42
CA ARG A 43 -6.10 2.97 3.43
C ARG A 43 -5.00 1.95 3.11
N ALA A 44 -4.28 2.18 2.02
CA ALA A 44 -3.04 1.47 1.70
C ALA A 44 -1.84 2.16 2.39
N THR A 45 -0.92 1.35 2.93
CA THR A 45 0.35 1.80 3.50
C THR A 45 1.44 0.75 3.28
N GLY A 46 2.70 1.16 3.32
CA GLY A 46 3.81 0.25 3.14
C GLY A 46 5.15 0.90 3.45
N GLY A 47 6.18 0.06 3.54
CA GLY A 47 7.53 0.47 3.89
C GLY A 47 8.41 -0.73 4.20
N LEU A 48 9.47 -0.49 4.97
CA LEU A 48 10.39 -1.53 5.44
C LEU A 48 10.19 -1.83 6.91
N ILE A 49 10.31 -3.12 7.25
CA ILE A 49 10.61 -3.62 8.59
C ILE A 49 11.92 -4.40 8.47
N GLY A 50 13.01 -3.85 8.98
CA GLY A 50 14.37 -4.28 8.72
C GLY A 50 14.67 -4.31 7.22
N ARG A 51 14.89 -5.53 6.71
CA ARG A 51 15.15 -5.79 5.28
C ARG A 51 13.94 -6.35 4.54
N THR A 52 12.78 -6.36 5.18
CA THR A 52 11.54 -6.91 4.63
C THR A 52 10.65 -5.77 4.15
N VAL A 53 10.26 -5.83 2.87
CA VAL A 53 9.24 -4.94 2.32
C VAL A 53 7.88 -5.43 2.80
N LEU A 54 7.09 -4.55 3.39
CA LEU A 54 5.73 -4.83 3.82
C LEU A 54 4.78 -3.80 3.20
N LEU A 55 3.80 -4.27 2.44
CA LEU A 55 2.78 -3.47 1.78
C LEU A 55 1.39 -3.98 2.16
N THR A 56 0.45 -3.06 2.36
CA THR A 56 -0.95 -3.36 2.65
C THR A 56 -1.86 -2.68 1.63
N MET A 57 -3.01 -3.28 1.35
CA MET A 57 -3.99 -2.74 0.42
C MET A 57 -5.41 -3.08 0.90
N PRO A 58 -6.44 -2.35 0.46
CA PRO A 58 -7.83 -2.74 0.71
C PRO A 58 -8.13 -4.15 0.18
N GLY A 59 -9.01 -4.89 0.86
CA GLY A 59 -9.28 -6.30 0.56
C GLY A 59 -10.26 -6.58 -0.58
N SER A 60 -10.74 -5.56 -1.30
CA SER A 60 -11.60 -5.80 -2.47
C SER A 60 -10.78 -6.35 -3.64
N GLN A 61 -11.36 -7.24 -4.44
CA GLN A 61 -10.65 -7.84 -5.59
C GLN A 61 -10.08 -6.78 -6.53
N ALA A 62 -10.85 -5.73 -6.84
CA ALA A 62 -10.41 -4.63 -7.70
C ALA A 62 -9.22 -3.86 -7.09
N ALA A 63 -9.21 -3.62 -5.78
CA ALA A 63 -8.09 -2.95 -5.11
C ALA A 63 -6.82 -3.81 -5.11
N VAL A 64 -6.96 -5.12 -4.86
CA VAL A 64 -5.85 -6.06 -4.90
C VAL A 64 -5.25 -6.14 -6.31
N GLN A 65 -6.10 -6.24 -7.33
CA GLN A 65 -5.67 -6.28 -8.71
C GLN A 65 -4.93 -4.99 -9.10
N LEU A 66 -5.51 -3.82 -8.81
CA LEU A 66 -4.89 -2.52 -9.09
C LEU A 66 -3.53 -2.38 -8.41
N ALA A 67 -3.44 -2.72 -7.12
CA ALA A 67 -2.17 -2.63 -6.39
C ALA A 67 -1.10 -3.57 -6.96
N LEU A 68 -1.48 -4.80 -7.31
CA LEU A 68 -0.55 -5.79 -7.85
C LEU A 68 -0.06 -5.41 -9.25
N GLU A 69 -0.98 -5.15 -10.17
CA GLU A 69 -0.67 -4.98 -11.59
C GLU A 69 0.01 -3.63 -11.86
N GLU A 70 -0.49 -2.55 -11.27
CA GLU A 70 -0.03 -1.19 -11.60
C GLU A 70 1.13 -0.70 -10.74
N ILE A 71 1.38 -1.32 -9.58
CA ILE A 71 2.37 -0.81 -8.60
C ILE A 71 3.35 -1.89 -8.16
N ILE A 72 2.87 -2.99 -7.59
CA ILE A 72 3.73 -3.93 -6.87
C ILE A 72 4.55 -4.78 -7.84
N LEU A 73 3.93 -5.44 -8.81
CA LEU A 73 4.64 -6.35 -9.72
C LEU A 73 5.69 -5.63 -10.58
N PRO A 74 5.44 -4.42 -11.13
CA PRO A 74 6.45 -3.67 -11.87
C PRO A 74 7.71 -3.34 -11.05
N GLU A 75 7.54 -3.03 -9.76
CA GLU A 75 8.64 -2.58 -8.89
C GLU A 75 9.16 -3.62 -7.90
N LEU A 76 8.56 -4.82 -7.83
CA LEU A 76 8.87 -5.83 -6.81
C LEU A 76 10.36 -6.18 -6.75
N GLY A 77 10.98 -6.37 -7.92
CA GLY A 77 12.41 -6.69 -8.02
C GLY A 77 13.30 -5.57 -7.47
N HIS A 78 12.96 -4.31 -7.79
CA HIS A 78 13.68 -3.14 -7.28
C HIS A 78 13.46 -2.96 -5.78
N LEU A 79 12.21 -3.07 -5.31
CA LEU A 79 11.86 -2.97 -3.89
C LEU A 79 12.66 -3.95 -3.03
N VAL A 80 12.70 -5.23 -3.43
CA VAL A 80 13.45 -6.26 -2.70
C VAL A 80 14.96 -6.01 -2.74
N ARG A 81 15.49 -5.52 -3.87
CA ARG A 81 16.92 -5.19 -3.99
C ARG A 81 17.30 -4.03 -3.07
N GLU A 82 16.56 -2.93 -3.11
CA GLU A 82 16.86 -1.74 -2.29
C GLU A 82 16.65 -2.02 -0.80
N ALA A 83 15.70 -2.87 -0.42
CA ALA A 83 15.49 -3.27 0.98
C ALA A 83 16.65 -4.10 1.56
N ARG A 84 17.47 -4.73 0.72
CA ARG A 84 18.58 -5.60 1.14
C ARG A 84 19.96 -4.92 1.09
N ARG A 85 20.04 -3.72 0.54
CA ARG A 85 21.25 -2.88 0.58
C ARG A 85 21.47 -2.34 1.99
#